data_AF-A0A7S0FSX1-F1
#
_entry.id   AF-A0A7S0FSX1-F1
#
_cell.length_a   1.000
_cell.length_b   1.000
_cell.length_c   1.000
_cell.angle_alpha   90.00
_cell.angle_beta   90.00
_cell.angle_gamma   90.00
#
_symmetry.space_group_name_H-M   'P 1'
#
loop_
_entity.id
_entity.type
_entity.pdbx_description
1 polymer ?
#
loop_
_entity_poly.entity_id
_entity_poly.type
_entity_poly.pdbx_seq_one_letter_code
_entity_poly.pdbx_strand_id
1 'polypeptide(L)'
;MQNPQDGQWAKYSIEFCGGTHLSNTSEAEGFVLLKEEGIAKGVRRIVGVTKADAAAATAKADEFESRLTEASAVQGLELEGAIKKLGQELGELSISTVRKAGFNETLGKLGKAVVAWKKGQAAAKAGKVADELIAAASTTEGNKIVVRSDFGLDGKAAKSISAAVSKKVKDKAFLLVSADEDAGRFLVFAFAPKGLKDVDCKAWVAAATEGTGGKGGGKKDAAQSNISGLEKIDGVLEKAKSA
;
A
#
# COMPACT_ATOMS: atom_id res chain seq x y z
N MET A 1 23.49 39.79 -42.21
CA MET A 1 23.20 40.93 -41.30
C MET A 1 24.05 42.11 -41.73
N GLN A 2 23.45 43.26 -42.05
CA GLN A 2 24.21 44.43 -42.58
C GLN A 2 24.87 45.29 -41.49
N ASN A 3 24.50 45.14 -40.21
CA ASN A 3 25.15 45.83 -39.07
C ASN A 3 25.27 44.90 -37.84
N PRO A 4 26.38 44.19 -37.63
CA PRO A 4 26.56 43.28 -36.49
C PRO A 4 26.62 43.96 -35.10
N GLN A 5 26.82 45.28 -35.04
CA GLN A 5 26.93 46.03 -33.77
C GLN A 5 25.58 46.55 -33.26
N ASP A 6 24.48 46.27 -33.96
CA ASP A 6 23.16 46.70 -33.54
C ASP A 6 22.76 46.05 -32.20
N GLY A 7 22.43 46.87 -31.20
CA GLY A 7 22.04 46.40 -29.88
C GLY A 7 20.76 45.54 -29.86
N GLN A 8 19.95 45.58 -30.93
CA GLN A 8 18.75 44.72 -31.04
C GLN A 8 19.09 43.23 -31.03
N TRP A 9 20.29 42.87 -31.48
CA TRP A 9 20.74 41.48 -31.59
C TRP A 9 20.79 40.75 -30.25
N ALA A 10 21.03 41.46 -29.15
CA ALA A 10 21.02 40.90 -27.80
C ALA A 10 19.64 40.35 -27.36
N LYS A 11 18.56 40.68 -28.07
CA LYS A 11 17.21 40.17 -27.82
C LYS A 11 16.94 38.82 -28.48
N TYR A 12 17.85 38.33 -29.33
CA TYR A 12 17.68 37.12 -30.12
C TYR A 12 18.77 36.10 -29.80
N SER A 13 18.47 34.81 -29.98
CA SER A 13 19.47 33.76 -29.94
C SER A 13 20.24 33.75 -31.26
N ILE A 14 21.41 34.41 -31.29
CA ILE A 14 22.26 34.49 -32.48
C ILE A 14 23.51 33.65 -32.26
N GLU A 15 23.74 32.71 -33.17
CA GLU A 15 24.87 31.79 -33.14
C GLU A 15 25.58 31.73 -34.49
N PHE A 16 26.84 31.33 -34.48
CA PHE A 16 27.60 31.05 -35.69
C PHE A 16 27.52 29.54 -35.98
N CYS A 17 26.46 29.13 -36.67
CA CYS A 17 26.20 27.74 -37.03
C CYS A 17 26.32 27.51 -38.54
N GLY A 18 27.08 26.49 -38.95
CA GLY A 18 27.27 26.09 -40.35
C GLY A 18 26.34 24.96 -40.81
N GLY A 19 25.28 24.67 -40.05
CA GLY A 19 24.35 23.58 -40.32
C GLY A 19 23.23 23.96 -41.30
N THR A 20 22.33 23.01 -41.55
CA THR A 20 21.06 23.28 -42.24
C THR A 20 20.06 23.86 -41.24
N HIS A 21 19.36 24.92 -41.64
CA HIS A 21 18.38 25.60 -40.79
C HIS A 21 16.99 25.57 -41.43
N LEU A 22 15.96 25.63 -40.57
CA LEU A 22 14.60 25.92 -40.99
C LEU A 22 14.50 27.37 -41.42
N SER A 23 13.58 27.69 -42.35
CA SER A 23 13.40 29.08 -42.79
C SER A 23 12.69 29.92 -41.73
N ASN A 24 11.85 29.28 -40.92
CA ASN A 24 11.20 29.89 -39.76
C ASN A 24 10.92 28.85 -38.65
N THR A 25 10.70 29.31 -37.42
CA THR A 25 10.52 28.43 -36.25
C THR A 25 9.21 27.64 -36.27
N SER A 26 8.19 28.10 -37.00
CA SER A 26 6.91 27.38 -37.08
C SER A 26 7.04 26.05 -37.82
N GLU A 27 8.03 25.91 -38.71
CA GLU A 27 8.36 24.64 -39.37
C GLU A 27 8.82 23.57 -38.38
N ALA A 28 9.20 23.91 -37.14
CA ALA A 28 9.53 22.92 -36.12
C ALA A 28 8.27 22.19 -35.60
N GLU A 29 7.08 22.76 -35.80
CA GLU A 29 5.73 22.29 -35.43
C GLU A 29 5.48 22.08 -33.92
N GLY A 30 6.42 21.48 -33.22
CA GLY A 30 6.40 21.28 -31.78
C GLY A 30 7.79 20.97 -31.24
N PHE A 31 7.95 21.06 -29.93
CA PHE A 31 9.16 20.64 -29.24
C PHE A 31 8.78 19.89 -27.97
N VAL A 32 9.24 18.64 -27.84
CA VAL A 32 9.01 17.83 -26.65
C VAL A 32 10.34 17.54 -25.98
N LEU A 33 10.46 17.96 -24.72
CA LEU A 33 11.58 17.62 -23.85
C LEU A 33 11.43 16.17 -23.35
N LEU A 34 12.21 15.25 -23.89
CA LEU A 34 12.14 13.83 -23.55
C LEU A 34 12.90 13.50 -22.25
N LYS A 35 14.08 14.10 -22.07
CA LYS A 35 14.87 13.92 -20.85
C LYS A 35 15.82 15.08 -20.60
N GLU A 36 16.17 15.25 -19.33
CA GLU A 36 17.21 16.13 -18.86
C GLU A 36 18.07 15.38 -17.82
N GLU A 37 19.38 15.33 -18.02
CA GLU A 37 20.30 14.60 -17.13
C GLU A 37 21.55 15.44 -16.81
N GLY A 38 22.03 15.36 -15.56
CA GLY A 38 23.28 15.99 -15.16
C GLY A 38 24.47 15.14 -15.62
N ILE A 39 25.42 15.74 -16.34
CA ILE A 39 26.64 15.05 -16.80
C ILE A 39 27.81 15.36 -15.87
N ALA A 40 27.94 16.62 -15.45
CA ALA A 40 29.00 17.10 -14.57
C ALA A 40 28.49 18.27 -13.72
N LYS A 41 29.29 18.74 -12.76
CA LYS A 41 28.95 19.91 -11.94
C LYS A 41 28.71 21.12 -12.84
N GLY A 42 27.46 21.60 -12.87
CA GLY A 42 27.04 22.73 -13.71
C GLY A 42 26.75 22.39 -15.18
N VAL A 43 26.81 21.11 -15.59
CA VAL A 43 26.58 20.69 -16.99
C VAL A 43 25.39 19.73 -17.06
N ARG A 44 24.41 20.07 -17.89
CA ARG A 44 23.18 19.28 -18.10
C ARG A 44 23.01 18.96 -19.59
N ARG A 45 22.55 17.75 -19.89
CA ARG A 45 22.15 17.33 -21.24
C ARG A 45 20.65 17.27 -21.32
N ILE A 46 20.13 17.95 -22.33
CA ILE A 46 18.73 17.93 -22.70
C ILE A 46 18.60 17.11 -23.99
N VAL A 47 17.61 16.23 -24.04
CA VAL A 47 17.20 15.57 -25.27
C VAL A 47 15.76 15.97 -25.55
N GLY A 48 15.55 16.56 -26.72
CA GLY A 48 14.23 16.92 -27.20
C GLY A 48 14.07 16.55 -28.66
N VAL A 49 12.82 16.47 -29.09
CA VAL A 49 12.40 16.14 -30.46
C VAL A 49 11.45 17.20 -30.99
N THR A 50 11.38 17.34 -32.31
CA THR A 50 10.48 18.27 -33.01
C THR A 50 9.67 17.55 -34.10
N LYS A 51 8.76 18.25 -34.80
CA LYS A 51 7.95 17.73 -35.91
C LYS A 51 7.21 16.42 -35.55
N ALA A 52 7.26 15.42 -36.44
CA ALA A 52 6.58 14.15 -36.31
C ALA A 52 6.93 13.40 -35.01
N ASP A 53 8.18 13.48 -34.55
CA ASP A 53 8.60 12.82 -33.30
C ASP A 53 7.99 13.51 -32.07
N ALA A 54 7.87 14.85 -32.08
CA ALA A 54 7.16 15.59 -31.04
C ALA A 54 5.66 15.26 -31.03
N ALA A 55 5.04 15.17 -32.21
CA ALA A 55 3.63 14.76 -32.33
C ALA A 55 3.41 13.34 -31.81
N ALA A 56 4.27 12.38 -32.17
CA ALA A 56 4.20 11.01 -31.70
C ALA A 56 4.41 10.88 -30.18
N ALA A 57 5.37 11.62 -29.62
CA ALA A 57 5.60 11.66 -28.18
C ALA A 57 4.40 12.26 -27.42
N THR A 58 3.73 13.26 -27.99
CA THR A 58 2.53 13.88 -27.42
C THR A 58 1.35 12.91 -27.44
N ALA A 59 1.09 12.27 -28.58
CA ALA A 59 0.00 11.30 -28.74
C ALA A 59 0.15 10.12 -27.76
N LYS A 60 1.37 9.58 -27.60
CA LYS A 60 1.64 8.51 -26.60
C LYS A 60 1.32 8.95 -25.17
N ALA A 61 1.62 10.20 -24.84
CA ALA A 61 1.34 10.72 -23.52
C ALA A 61 -0.17 10.94 -23.30
N ASP A 62 -0.92 11.35 -24.34
CA ASP A 62 -2.38 11.47 -24.29
C ASP A 62 -3.06 10.10 -24.12
N GLU A 63 -2.58 9.08 -24.84
CA GLU A 63 -3.04 7.70 -24.67
C GLU A 63 -2.80 7.20 -23.23
N PHE A 64 -1.60 7.45 -22.70
CA PHE A 64 -1.28 7.07 -21.33
C PHE A 64 -2.16 7.80 -20.30
N GLU A 65 -2.47 9.08 -20.53
CA GLU A 65 -3.38 9.85 -19.68
C GLU A 65 -4.81 9.30 -19.68
N SER A 66 -5.32 8.86 -20.84
CA SER A 66 -6.61 8.16 -20.93
C SER A 66 -6.62 6.91 -20.05
N ARG A 67 -5.55 6.12 -20.11
CA ARG A 67 -5.44 4.88 -19.33
C ARG A 67 -5.26 5.13 -17.83
N LEU A 68 -4.60 6.23 -17.44
CA LEU A 68 -4.61 6.68 -16.04
C LEU A 68 -6.02 7.06 -15.58
N THR A 69 -6.79 7.72 -16.45
CA THR A 69 -8.19 8.10 -16.17
C THR A 69 -9.04 6.84 -15.99
N GLU A 70 -8.92 5.85 -16.87
CA GLU A 70 -9.59 4.55 -16.74
C GLU A 70 -9.22 3.84 -15.43
N ALA A 71 -7.92 3.82 -15.09
CA ALA A 71 -7.46 3.25 -13.83
C ALA A 71 -8.08 3.97 -12.62
N SER A 72 -8.28 5.29 -12.68
CA SER A 72 -8.91 6.03 -11.58
C SER A 72 -10.38 5.67 -11.33
N ALA A 73 -11.05 5.02 -12.30
CA ALA A 73 -12.43 4.58 -12.17
C ALA A 73 -12.59 3.22 -11.48
N VAL A 74 -11.49 2.47 -11.30
CA VAL A 74 -11.51 1.16 -10.62
C VAL A 74 -10.95 1.26 -9.20
N GLN A 75 -11.15 0.21 -8.39
CA GLN A 75 -10.76 0.21 -6.98
C GLN A 75 -10.20 -1.14 -6.52
N GLY A 76 -9.64 -1.17 -5.32
CA GLY A 76 -9.17 -2.40 -4.69
C GLY A 76 -8.02 -3.09 -5.42
N LEU A 77 -8.10 -4.42 -5.54
CA LEU A 77 -7.04 -5.23 -6.16
C LEU A 77 -6.90 -4.99 -7.67
N GLU A 78 -7.99 -4.62 -8.34
CA GLU A 78 -7.98 -4.26 -9.75
C GLU A 78 -7.16 -2.98 -9.98
N LEU A 79 -7.41 -1.95 -9.17
CA LEU A 79 -6.63 -0.72 -9.17
C LEU A 79 -5.15 -0.99 -8.85
N GLU A 80 -4.86 -1.87 -7.88
CA GLU A 80 -3.48 -2.25 -7.55
C GLU A 80 -2.75 -2.89 -8.73
N GLY A 81 -3.41 -3.80 -9.45
CA GLY A 81 -2.88 -4.40 -10.67
C GLY A 81 -2.66 -3.37 -11.78
N ALA A 82 -3.62 -2.46 -11.98
CA ALA A 82 -3.53 -1.40 -12.98
C ALA A 82 -2.35 -0.45 -12.70
N ILE A 83 -2.16 -0.01 -11.45
CA ILE A 83 -1.02 0.84 -11.05
C ILE A 83 0.30 0.16 -11.35
N LYS A 84 0.44 -1.14 -11.04
CA LYS A 84 1.68 -1.88 -11.29
C LYS A 84 2.00 -1.93 -12.79
N LYS A 85 1.01 -2.25 -13.62
CA LYS A 85 1.16 -2.30 -15.09
C LYS A 85 1.51 -0.93 -15.66
N LEU A 86 0.76 0.12 -15.28
CA LEU A 86 0.95 1.48 -15.77
C LEU A 86 2.30 2.07 -15.30
N GLY A 87 2.74 1.76 -14.08
CA GLY A 87 4.04 2.19 -13.58
C GLY A 87 5.21 1.60 -14.38
N GLN A 88 5.14 0.32 -14.74
CA GLN A 88 6.15 -0.32 -15.59
C GLN A 88 6.19 0.34 -16.97
N GLU A 89 5.02 0.47 -17.61
CA GLU A 89 4.92 1.06 -18.94
C GLU A 89 5.39 2.51 -18.98
N LEU A 90 5.01 3.33 -17.98
CA LEU A 90 5.46 4.71 -17.88
C LEU A 90 6.98 4.80 -17.86
N GLY A 91 7.66 3.85 -17.22
CA GLY A 91 9.11 3.74 -17.18
C GLY A 91 9.73 3.68 -18.57
N GLU A 92 9.11 2.93 -19.49
CA GLU A 92 9.58 2.65 -20.85
C GLU A 92 9.18 3.73 -21.86
N LEU A 93 8.17 4.55 -21.56
CA LEU A 93 7.71 5.61 -22.46
C LEU A 93 8.74 6.75 -22.64
N SER A 94 9.00 7.06 -23.91
CA SER A 94 9.72 8.27 -24.36
C SER A 94 8.72 9.36 -24.71
N ILE A 95 8.38 10.16 -23.71
CA ILE A 95 7.38 11.23 -23.75
C ILE A 95 7.92 12.46 -23.03
N SER A 96 7.15 13.55 -23.00
CA SER A 96 7.51 14.75 -22.23
C SER A 96 7.89 14.41 -20.79
N THR A 97 9.10 14.79 -20.38
CA THR A 97 9.59 14.58 -19.01
C THR A 97 8.70 15.27 -17.97
N VAL A 98 8.07 16.38 -18.33
CA VAL A 98 7.14 17.11 -17.46
C VAL A 98 5.85 16.31 -17.27
N ARG A 99 5.28 15.76 -18.35
CA ARG A 99 4.09 14.92 -18.26
C ARG A 99 4.38 13.62 -17.51
N LYS A 100 5.54 12.99 -17.78
CA LYS A 100 5.99 11.80 -17.06
C LYS A 100 6.11 12.03 -15.54
N ALA A 101 6.56 13.22 -15.12
CA ALA A 101 6.55 13.59 -13.70
C ALA A 101 5.12 13.68 -13.13
N GLY A 102 4.20 14.36 -13.83
CA GLY A 102 2.79 14.44 -13.42
C GLY A 102 2.09 13.07 -13.35
N PHE A 103 2.38 12.18 -14.30
CA PHE A 103 1.86 10.81 -14.29
C PHE A 103 2.36 9.99 -13.10
N ASN A 104 3.64 10.15 -12.71
CA ASN A 104 4.16 9.54 -11.50
C ASN A 104 3.45 10.05 -10.23
N GLU A 105 3.14 11.35 -10.15
CA GLU A 105 2.36 11.89 -9.03
C GLU A 105 0.95 11.29 -8.98
N THR A 106 0.28 11.16 -10.13
CA THR A 106 -1.04 10.52 -10.23
C THR A 106 -1.00 9.07 -9.79
N LEU A 107 -0.04 8.27 -10.29
CA LEU A 107 0.16 6.89 -9.83
C LEU A 107 0.41 6.82 -8.32
N GLY A 108 1.17 7.76 -7.76
CA GLY A 108 1.39 7.87 -6.32
C GLY A 108 0.11 8.14 -5.53
N LYS A 109 -0.79 8.99 -6.05
CA LYS A 109 -2.11 9.24 -5.44
C LYS A 109 -3.00 8.00 -5.49
N LEU A 110 -3.05 7.32 -6.64
CA LEU A 110 -3.80 6.06 -6.78
C LEU A 110 -3.25 4.97 -5.84
N GLY A 111 -1.93 4.87 -5.69
CA GLY A 111 -1.30 3.96 -4.73
C GLY A 111 -1.72 4.21 -3.28
N LYS A 112 -1.84 5.49 -2.88
CA LYS A 112 -2.37 5.84 -1.55
C LYS A 112 -3.83 5.42 -1.38
N ALA A 113 -4.65 5.53 -2.43
CA ALA A 113 -6.04 5.07 -2.40
C ALA A 113 -6.14 3.55 -2.18
N VAL A 114 -5.29 2.75 -2.84
CA VAL A 114 -5.19 1.30 -2.61
C VAL A 114 -4.82 0.98 -1.16
N VAL A 115 -3.83 1.68 -0.59
CA VAL A 115 -3.43 1.49 0.81
C VAL A 115 -4.58 1.81 1.77
N ALA A 116 -5.31 2.91 1.52
CA ALA A 116 -6.48 3.28 2.31
C ALA A 116 -7.59 2.22 2.21
N TRP A 117 -7.86 1.71 1.01
CA TRP A 117 -8.83 0.64 0.78
C TRP A 117 -8.46 -0.64 1.54
N LYS A 118 -7.20 -1.10 1.47
CA LYS A 118 -6.72 -2.28 2.21
C LYS A 118 -6.88 -2.10 3.73
N LYS A 119 -6.57 -0.91 4.24
CA LYS A 119 -6.77 -0.58 5.65
C LYS A 119 -8.26 -0.60 6.03
N GLY A 120 -9.14 -0.11 5.17
CA GLY A 120 -10.59 -0.18 5.34
C GLY A 120 -11.10 -1.62 5.42
N GLN A 121 -10.65 -2.48 4.50
CA GLN A 121 -10.96 -3.91 4.49
C GLN A 121 -10.51 -4.60 5.80
N ALA A 122 -9.28 -4.35 6.24
CA ALA A 122 -8.76 -4.89 7.50
C ALA A 122 -9.56 -4.40 8.72
N ALA A 123 -9.94 -3.11 8.74
CA ALA A 123 -10.76 -2.55 9.81
C ALA A 123 -12.18 -3.15 9.82
N ALA A 124 -12.79 -3.38 8.65
CA ALA A 124 -14.10 -4.01 8.55
C ALA A 124 -14.07 -5.46 9.02
N LYS A 125 -13.04 -6.24 8.63
CA LYS A 125 -12.83 -7.60 9.15
C LYS A 125 -12.68 -7.60 10.67
N ALA A 126 -11.81 -6.74 11.21
CA ALA A 126 -11.63 -6.60 12.66
C ALA A 126 -12.92 -6.19 13.39
N GLY A 127 -13.75 -5.33 12.79
CA GLY A 127 -15.07 -4.97 13.33
C GLY A 127 -16.00 -6.17 13.48
N LYS A 128 -16.10 -7.00 12.43
CA LYS A 128 -16.92 -8.23 12.47
C LYS A 128 -16.45 -9.19 13.57
N VAL A 129 -15.14 -9.42 13.69
CA VAL A 129 -14.59 -10.29 14.75
C VAL A 129 -14.90 -9.73 16.15
N ALA A 130 -14.84 -8.41 16.32
CA ALA A 130 -15.20 -7.79 17.59
C ALA A 130 -16.69 -8.01 17.92
N ASP A 131 -17.58 -7.86 16.95
CA ASP A 131 -19.02 -8.09 17.15
C ASP A 131 -19.32 -9.57 17.46
N GLU A 132 -18.64 -10.51 16.81
CA GLU A 132 -18.72 -11.95 17.12
C GLU A 132 -18.30 -12.24 18.57
N LEU A 133 -17.19 -11.65 19.03
CA LEU A 133 -16.74 -11.79 20.42
C LEU A 133 -17.70 -11.17 21.42
N ILE A 134 -18.28 -10.01 21.11
CA ILE A 134 -19.27 -9.35 21.96
C ILE A 134 -20.52 -10.22 22.07
N ALA A 135 -20.98 -10.81 20.98
CA ALA A 135 -22.11 -11.73 20.98
C ALA A 135 -21.81 -13.01 21.78
N ALA A 136 -20.63 -13.62 21.59
CA ALA A 136 -20.19 -14.79 22.34
C ALA A 136 -20.06 -14.50 23.84
N ALA A 137 -19.66 -13.28 24.21
CA ALA A 137 -19.57 -12.87 25.61
C ALA A 137 -20.93 -12.89 26.33
N SER A 138 -22.03 -12.62 25.62
CA SER A 138 -23.37 -12.63 26.21
C SER A 138 -23.91 -14.03 26.50
N THR A 139 -23.38 -15.06 25.85
CA THR A 139 -23.87 -16.45 25.97
C THR A 139 -22.92 -17.39 26.69
N THR A 140 -21.65 -17.00 26.89
CA THR A 140 -20.64 -17.83 27.53
C THR A 140 -20.71 -17.73 29.06
N GLU A 141 -20.88 -18.87 29.73
CA GLU A 141 -20.70 -18.98 31.18
C GLU A 141 -19.20 -18.90 31.54
N GLY A 142 -18.86 -18.23 32.65
CA GLY A 142 -17.46 -18.02 33.07
C GLY A 142 -16.81 -16.75 32.50
N ASN A 143 -15.50 -16.60 32.71
CA ASN A 143 -14.76 -15.36 32.40
C ASN A 143 -13.81 -15.48 31.20
N LYS A 144 -13.85 -16.59 30.45
CA LYS A 144 -12.98 -16.87 29.29
C LYS A 144 -13.83 -17.22 28.07
N ILE A 145 -13.52 -16.59 26.94
CA ILE A 145 -14.17 -16.84 25.64
C ILE A 145 -13.10 -17.32 24.66
N VAL A 146 -13.38 -18.36 23.89
CA VAL A 146 -12.46 -18.87 22.86
C VAL A 146 -13.19 -18.88 21.52
N VAL A 147 -12.68 -18.14 20.54
CA VAL A 147 -13.29 -18.03 19.20
C VAL A 147 -12.23 -18.20 18.12
N ARG A 148 -12.58 -18.91 17.05
CA ARG A 148 -11.84 -18.88 15.79
C ARG A 148 -12.53 -17.88 14.87
N SER A 149 -11.78 -16.88 14.41
CA SER A 149 -12.26 -15.90 13.44
C SER A 149 -11.08 -15.27 12.72
N ASP A 150 -11.09 -15.35 11.40
CA ASP A 150 -9.91 -15.08 10.58
C ASP A 150 -9.84 -13.60 10.16
N PHE A 151 -8.86 -12.90 10.71
CA PHE A 151 -8.52 -11.51 10.41
C PHE A 151 -7.07 -11.34 9.92
N GLY A 152 -6.39 -12.46 9.63
CA GLY A 152 -4.97 -12.53 9.26
C GLY A 152 -4.03 -12.51 10.48
N LEU A 153 -2.74 -12.28 10.22
CA LEU A 153 -1.67 -12.31 11.24
C LEU A 153 -1.34 -10.92 11.84
N ASP A 154 -2.11 -9.89 11.51
CA ASP A 154 -1.81 -8.51 11.91
C ASP A 154 -2.14 -8.24 13.39
N GLY A 155 -1.10 -8.09 14.22
CA GLY A 155 -1.25 -7.70 15.62
C GLY A 155 -1.91 -6.34 15.84
N LYS A 156 -1.95 -5.46 14.82
CA LYS A 156 -2.71 -4.19 14.89
C LYS A 156 -4.21 -4.42 14.78
N ALA A 157 -4.64 -5.36 13.95
CA ALA A 157 -6.04 -5.81 13.91
C ALA A 157 -6.46 -6.40 15.26
N ALA A 158 -5.64 -7.27 15.85
CA ALA A 158 -5.88 -7.84 17.18
C ALA A 158 -6.03 -6.76 18.28
N LYS A 159 -5.19 -5.73 18.27
CA LYS A 159 -5.32 -4.57 19.17
C LYS A 159 -6.61 -3.78 18.95
N SER A 160 -7.01 -3.58 17.69
CA SER A 160 -8.27 -2.90 17.35
C SER A 160 -9.49 -3.69 17.85
N ILE A 161 -9.48 -5.02 17.67
CA ILE A 161 -10.51 -5.93 18.18
C ILE A 161 -10.58 -5.82 19.70
N SER A 162 -9.44 -5.92 20.40
CA SER A 162 -9.36 -5.78 21.86
C SER A 162 -9.95 -4.46 22.36
N ALA A 163 -9.63 -3.35 21.69
CA ALA A 163 -10.15 -2.03 22.02
C ALA A 163 -11.67 -1.91 21.80
N ALA A 164 -12.23 -2.56 20.78
CA ALA A 164 -13.66 -2.57 20.52
C ALA A 164 -14.41 -3.45 21.54
N VAL A 165 -13.91 -4.65 21.80
CA VAL A 165 -14.50 -5.61 22.76
C VAL A 165 -14.45 -5.05 24.18
N SER A 166 -13.32 -4.51 24.63
CA SER A 166 -13.15 -3.98 25.99
C SER A 166 -14.04 -2.78 26.34
N LYS A 167 -14.61 -2.10 25.33
CA LYS A 167 -15.60 -1.03 25.55
C LYS A 167 -16.95 -1.60 26.03
N LYS A 168 -17.33 -2.78 25.54
CA LYS A 168 -18.64 -3.40 25.83
C LYS A 168 -18.55 -4.55 26.83
N VAL A 169 -17.46 -5.30 26.81
CA VAL A 169 -17.21 -6.49 27.65
C VAL A 169 -16.06 -6.17 28.60
N LYS A 170 -16.34 -6.12 29.91
CA LYS A 170 -15.36 -5.68 30.93
C LYS A 170 -14.95 -6.78 31.92
N ASP A 171 -15.70 -7.86 31.95
CA ASP A 171 -15.67 -8.94 32.93
C ASP A 171 -15.20 -10.28 32.35
N LYS A 172 -14.95 -10.34 31.03
CA LYS A 172 -14.49 -11.56 30.34
C LYS A 172 -13.21 -11.29 29.54
N ALA A 173 -12.29 -12.24 29.60
CA ALA A 173 -11.14 -12.35 28.71
C ALA A 173 -11.53 -13.15 27.47
N PHE A 174 -10.80 -12.95 26.37
CA PHE A 174 -10.98 -13.75 25.17
C PHE A 174 -9.65 -14.24 24.62
N LEU A 175 -9.70 -15.36 23.90
CA LEU A 175 -8.64 -15.90 23.06
C LEU A 175 -9.21 -16.09 21.65
N LEU A 176 -8.50 -15.52 20.68
CA LEU A 176 -8.79 -15.60 19.26
C LEU A 176 -7.76 -16.47 18.57
N VAL A 177 -8.23 -17.28 17.63
CA VAL A 177 -7.41 -17.96 16.64
C VAL A 177 -7.78 -17.42 15.26
N SER A 178 -6.78 -16.94 14.51
CA SER A 178 -6.95 -16.34 13.18
C SER A 178 -5.98 -16.97 12.20
N ALA A 179 -6.50 -17.64 11.19
CA ALA A 179 -5.73 -18.25 10.12
C ALA A 179 -5.38 -17.25 9.00
N ASP A 180 -4.25 -17.52 8.35
CA ASP A 180 -3.82 -16.91 7.10
C ASP A 180 -3.42 -18.05 6.16
N GLU A 181 -4.34 -18.37 5.25
CA GLU A 181 -4.19 -19.50 4.32
C GLU A 181 -3.02 -19.29 3.36
N ASP A 182 -2.84 -18.07 2.87
CA ASP A 182 -1.75 -17.71 1.96
C ASP A 182 -0.38 -17.90 2.63
N ALA A 183 -0.28 -17.59 3.92
CA ALA A 183 0.95 -17.76 4.69
C ALA A 183 1.15 -19.19 5.25
N GLY A 184 0.11 -20.04 5.23
CA GLY A 184 0.13 -21.36 5.89
C GLY A 184 0.33 -21.29 7.41
N ARG A 185 -0.12 -20.18 8.02
CA ARG A 185 0.17 -19.82 9.42
C ARG A 185 -1.08 -19.30 10.11
N PHE A 186 -1.07 -19.32 11.44
CA PHE A 186 -2.14 -18.72 12.23
C PHE A 186 -1.62 -17.98 13.46
N LEU A 187 -2.39 -16.99 13.87
CA LEU A 187 -2.19 -16.18 15.06
C LEU A 187 -3.10 -16.67 16.17
N VAL A 188 -2.53 -16.85 17.36
CA VAL A 188 -3.27 -17.02 18.61
C VAL A 188 -3.10 -15.75 19.41
N PHE A 189 -4.18 -15.10 19.80
CA PHE A 189 -4.16 -13.82 20.52
C PHE A 189 -5.11 -13.86 21.70
N ALA A 190 -4.63 -13.57 22.90
CA ALA A 190 -5.46 -13.45 24.10
C ALA A 190 -5.41 -12.05 24.68
N PHE A 191 -6.54 -11.61 25.23
CA PHE A 191 -6.69 -10.31 25.89
C PHE A 191 -7.63 -10.40 27.10
N ALA A 192 -7.25 -9.71 28.17
CA ALA A 192 -8.05 -9.53 29.38
C ALA A 192 -8.26 -8.02 29.65
N PRO A 193 -9.50 -7.56 29.91
CA PRO A 193 -9.76 -6.18 30.32
C PRO A 193 -9.03 -5.83 31.63
N LYS A 194 -8.68 -4.55 31.84
CA LYS A 194 -7.90 -4.07 33.00
C LYS A 194 -8.46 -4.47 34.38
N GLY A 195 -9.76 -4.77 34.48
CA GLY A 195 -10.41 -5.19 35.73
C GLY A 195 -10.30 -6.69 36.03
N LEU A 196 -9.97 -7.52 35.03
CA LEU A 196 -9.96 -8.97 35.14
C LEU A 196 -8.53 -9.48 35.38
N LYS A 197 -8.08 -9.43 36.63
CA LYS A 197 -6.70 -9.79 37.02
C LYS A 197 -6.45 -11.29 37.14
N ASP A 198 -7.52 -12.08 37.19
CA ASP A 198 -7.46 -13.52 37.43
C ASP A 198 -7.12 -14.33 36.18
N VAL A 199 -7.07 -13.68 35.01
CA VAL A 199 -6.68 -14.31 33.74
C VAL A 199 -5.30 -13.80 33.33
N ASP A 200 -4.31 -14.70 33.32
CA ASP A 200 -2.99 -14.44 32.75
C ASP A 200 -2.98 -14.86 31.27
N CYS A 201 -3.14 -13.88 30.37
CA CYS A 201 -3.16 -14.13 28.93
C CYS A 201 -1.85 -14.74 28.42
N LYS A 202 -0.72 -14.43 29.04
CA LYS A 202 0.58 -14.99 28.65
C LYS A 202 0.64 -16.48 28.97
N ALA A 203 0.19 -16.87 30.16
CA ALA A 203 0.08 -18.28 30.54
C ALA A 203 -0.95 -19.01 29.68
N TRP A 204 -2.10 -18.38 29.42
CA TRP A 204 -3.18 -18.98 28.63
C TRP A 204 -2.75 -19.27 27.18
N VAL A 205 -2.08 -18.31 26.52
CA VAL A 205 -1.53 -18.53 25.17
C VAL A 205 -0.43 -19.58 25.19
N ALA A 206 0.44 -19.61 26.20
CA ALA A 206 1.49 -20.62 26.30
C ALA A 206 0.91 -22.04 26.41
N ALA A 207 -0.10 -22.24 27.26
CA ALA A 207 -0.81 -23.52 27.40
C ALA A 207 -1.54 -23.92 26.12
N ALA A 208 -2.29 -22.99 25.50
CA ALA A 208 -3.01 -23.24 24.26
C ALA A 208 -2.08 -23.65 23.10
N THR A 209 -0.85 -23.14 23.08
CA THR A 209 0.10 -23.30 21.97
C THR A 209 1.24 -24.28 22.26
N GLU A 210 1.18 -24.99 23.37
CA GLU A 210 2.18 -25.98 23.76
C GLU A 210 2.30 -27.10 22.71
N GLY A 211 3.54 -27.45 22.35
CA GLY A 211 3.85 -28.48 21.35
C GLY A 211 3.69 -28.05 19.89
N THR A 212 3.25 -26.81 19.62
CA THR A 212 3.05 -26.32 18.24
C THR A 212 4.32 -25.75 17.59
N GLY A 213 5.34 -25.44 18.40
CA GLY A 213 6.53 -24.70 17.98
C GLY A 213 6.29 -23.19 17.77
N GLY A 214 5.16 -22.67 18.27
CA GLY A 214 4.78 -21.27 18.15
C GLY A 214 5.80 -20.30 18.75
N LYS A 215 5.98 -19.15 18.10
CA LYS A 215 6.80 -18.05 18.61
C LYS A 215 5.88 -16.91 19.03
N GLY A 216 5.93 -16.57 20.31
CA GLY A 216 5.01 -15.62 20.91
C GLY A 216 5.60 -14.81 22.04
N GLY A 217 4.86 -13.78 22.45
CA GLY A 217 5.22 -12.85 23.51
C GLY A 217 4.01 -12.07 23.98
N GLY A 218 4.12 -11.45 25.14
CA GLY A 218 2.99 -10.75 25.75
C GLY A 218 3.21 -10.37 27.20
N LYS A 219 2.25 -9.59 27.69
CA LYS A 219 2.06 -9.27 29.11
C LYS A 219 0.87 -10.06 29.63
N LYS A 220 0.59 -9.94 30.94
CA LYS A 220 -0.52 -10.65 31.58
C LYS A 220 -1.89 -10.27 31.01
N ASP A 221 -2.04 -9.04 30.53
CA ASP A 221 -3.28 -8.49 29.99
C ASP A 221 -3.46 -8.74 28.48
N ALA A 222 -2.37 -9.01 27.74
CA ALA A 222 -2.43 -9.31 26.32
C ALA A 222 -1.21 -10.11 25.87
N ALA A 223 -1.44 -11.23 25.19
CA ALA A 223 -0.37 -12.07 24.66
C ALA A 223 -0.73 -12.66 23.29
N GLN A 224 0.29 -12.98 22.50
CA GLN A 224 0.09 -13.55 21.18
C GLN A 224 1.19 -14.54 20.80
N SER A 225 0.86 -15.50 19.94
CA SER A 225 1.78 -16.47 19.38
C SER A 225 1.47 -16.72 17.91
N ASN A 226 2.50 -16.75 17.06
CA ASN A 226 2.38 -17.12 15.65
C ASN A 226 2.86 -18.55 15.46
N ILE A 227 2.04 -19.35 14.78
CA ILE A 227 2.25 -20.79 14.57
C ILE A 227 2.20 -21.09 13.07
N SER A 228 3.00 -22.07 12.64
CA SER A 228 2.98 -22.60 11.28
C SER A 228 2.29 -23.96 11.25
N GLY A 229 1.57 -24.23 10.16
CA GLY A 229 0.78 -25.46 9.99
C GLY A 229 -0.66 -25.28 10.48
N LEU A 230 -1.57 -25.02 9.54
CA LEU A 230 -2.99 -24.77 9.82
C LEU A 230 -3.71 -25.99 10.40
N GLU A 231 -3.18 -27.19 10.18
CA GLU A 231 -3.68 -28.45 10.74
C GLU A 231 -3.66 -28.49 12.27
N LYS A 232 -2.91 -27.59 12.92
CA LYS A 232 -2.78 -27.50 14.38
C LYS A 232 -3.86 -26.64 15.04
N ILE A 233 -4.71 -25.95 14.27
CA ILE A 233 -5.69 -25.00 14.80
C ILE A 233 -6.67 -25.67 15.77
N ASP A 234 -7.19 -26.84 15.40
CA ASP A 234 -8.23 -27.50 16.21
C ASP A 234 -7.68 -27.93 17.57
N GLY A 235 -6.47 -28.50 17.60
CA GLY A 235 -5.80 -28.84 18.86
C GLY A 235 -5.50 -27.62 19.73
N VAL A 236 -5.19 -26.46 19.14
CA VAL A 236 -5.02 -25.21 19.90
C VAL A 236 -6.34 -24.72 20.48
N LEU A 237 -7.44 -24.80 19.73
CA LEU A 237 -8.76 -24.39 20.20
C LEU A 237 -9.25 -25.27 21.36
N GLU A 238 -9.00 -26.58 21.30
CA GLU A 238 -9.32 -27.50 22.39
C GLU A 238 -8.51 -27.18 23.65
N LYS A 239 -7.18 -27.07 23.53
CA LYS A 239 -6.32 -26.70 24.67
C LYS A 239 -6.70 -25.36 25.27
N ALA A 240 -7.05 -24.37 24.44
CA ALA A 240 -7.47 -23.06 24.91
C ALA A 240 -8.77 -23.10 25.73
N LYS A 241 -9.72 -23.98 25.39
CA LYS A 241 -10.98 -24.14 26.12
C LYS A 241 -10.79 -24.87 27.46
N SER A 242 -9.80 -25.76 27.55
CA SER A 242 -9.51 -26.52 28.77
C SER A 242 -8.58 -25.81 29.76
N ALA A 243 -7.91 -24.73 29.34
CA ALA A 243 -6.93 -23.96 30.13
C ALA A 243 -7.55 -22.74 30.83
#